data_AF-X6LLB5-F1
#
_entry.id   AF-X6LLB5-F1
#
_cell.length_a   1.000
_cell.length_b   1.000
_cell.length_c   1.000
_cell.angle_alpha   90.00
_cell.angle_beta   90.00
_cell.angle_gamma   90.00
#
_symmetry.space_group_name_H-M   'P 1'
#
loop_
_entity.id
_entity.type
_entity.pdbx_description
1 polymer ?
#
loop_
_entity_poly.entity_id
_entity_poly.type
_entity_poly.pdbx_seq_one_letter_code
_entity_poly.pdbx_strand_id
1 'polypeptide(L)'
;FLINETSRPKEKNKEIYEKIYTNKTSQAKKDNENEELNTMKEKLMQHYQLQDKLVLLFDDPEQSIDTCYIRLALLTQQQFQQQKEKIEEDGKHGDYKEKNGQSINSLHYSLIYGNQTENIELQDIWNDKENESKIRHISIGGEAGSGENVLSQRITYLWRNHQMWNHQFQYLLLIPWRKIIN
;
A
#
# COMPACT_ATOMS: atom_id res chain seq x y z
N PHE A 1 56.06 -54.70 -12.37
CA PHE A 1 55.09 -53.60 -12.52
C PHE A 1 54.82 -53.01 -11.16
N LEU A 2 55.22 -51.76 -10.90
CA LEU A 2 54.66 -50.89 -9.85
C LEU A 2 55.22 -49.48 -10.09
N ILE A 3 54.44 -48.68 -10.82
CA ILE A 3 54.64 -47.25 -11.00
C ILE A 3 53.85 -46.60 -9.86
N ASN A 4 54.54 -45.96 -8.91
CA ASN A 4 53.90 -45.12 -7.92
C ASN A 4 53.68 -43.73 -8.52
N GLU A 5 52.44 -43.42 -8.88
CA GLU A 5 52.01 -42.06 -9.20
C GLU A 5 51.86 -41.24 -7.91
N THR A 6 52.81 -40.35 -7.66
CA THR A 6 52.64 -39.25 -6.70
C THR A 6 51.74 -38.18 -7.31
N SER A 7 50.44 -38.22 -7.00
CA SER A 7 49.48 -37.17 -7.33
C SER A 7 49.70 -35.92 -6.45
N ARG A 8 49.74 -34.75 -7.10
CA ARG A 8 50.23 -33.46 -6.60
C ARG A 8 49.30 -32.84 -5.55
N PRO A 9 49.80 -32.42 -4.36
CA PRO A 9 49.01 -31.70 -3.35
C PRO A 9 48.66 -30.23 -3.71
N LYS A 10 49.26 -29.68 -4.77
CA LYS A 10 49.23 -28.22 -5.03
C LYS A 10 47.94 -27.72 -5.69
N GLU A 11 47.22 -28.56 -6.43
CA GLU A 11 45.99 -28.16 -7.14
C GLU A 11 44.80 -27.97 -6.20
N LYS A 12 44.62 -28.86 -5.22
CA LYS A 12 43.51 -28.77 -4.25
C LYS A 12 43.56 -27.50 -3.41
N ASN A 13 44.76 -27.03 -3.04
CA ASN A 13 44.89 -25.78 -2.28
C ASN A 13 44.56 -24.56 -3.12
N LYS A 14 44.92 -24.53 -4.41
CA LYS A 14 44.59 -23.43 -5.32
C LYS A 14 43.08 -23.26 -5.48
N GLU A 15 42.36 -24.38 -5.61
CA GLU A 15 40.90 -24.40 -5.74
C GLU A 15 40.19 -23.88 -4.47
N ILE A 16 40.73 -24.15 -3.29
CA ILE A 16 40.20 -23.66 -2.01
C ILE A 16 40.39 -22.13 -1.91
N TYR A 17 41.57 -21.61 -2.28
CA TYR A 17 41.83 -20.16 -2.25
C TYR A 17 40.94 -19.40 -3.25
N GLU A 18 40.76 -19.92 -4.47
CA GLU A 18 39.85 -19.36 -5.47
C GLU A 18 38.39 -19.31 -4.97
N LYS A 19 37.91 -20.38 -4.32
CA LYS A 19 36.56 -20.42 -3.70
C LYS A 19 36.41 -19.42 -2.55
N ILE A 20 37.42 -19.26 -1.70
CA ILE A 20 37.37 -18.28 -0.60
C ILE A 20 37.37 -16.86 -1.14
N TYR A 21 38.18 -16.57 -2.16
CA TYR A 21 38.27 -15.25 -2.76
C TYR A 21 37.00 -14.85 -3.50
N THR A 22 36.42 -15.77 -4.27
CA THR A 22 35.13 -15.57 -4.95
C THR A 22 33.98 -15.40 -3.96
N ASN A 23 33.91 -16.20 -2.90
CA ASN A 23 32.91 -16.04 -1.84
C ASN A 23 33.03 -14.71 -1.11
N LYS A 24 34.25 -14.28 -0.73
CA LYS A 24 34.47 -12.96 -0.11
C LYS A 24 34.07 -11.82 -1.04
N THR A 25 34.39 -11.92 -2.33
CA THR A 25 34.01 -10.90 -3.33
C THR A 25 32.49 -10.87 -3.53
N SER A 26 31.82 -12.02 -3.52
CA SER A 26 30.35 -12.09 -3.59
C SER A 26 29.69 -11.52 -2.34
N GLN A 27 30.26 -11.76 -1.16
CA GLN A 27 29.75 -11.23 0.10
C GLN A 27 29.88 -9.70 0.15
N ALA A 28 31.06 -9.16 -0.18
CA ALA A 28 31.28 -7.71 -0.23
C ALA A 28 30.34 -6.99 -1.22
N LYS A 29 30.01 -7.63 -2.36
CA LYS A 29 29.01 -7.11 -3.30
C LYS A 29 27.61 -7.08 -2.70
N LYS A 30 27.18 -8.16 -2.03
CA LYS A 30 25.88 -8.23 -1.35
C LYS A 30 25.77 -7.22 -0.21
N ASP A 31 26.85 -7.01 0.54
CA ASP A 31 26.87 -6.06 1.65
C ASP A 31 26.72 -4.61 1.13
N ASN A 32 27.42 -4.26 0.04
CA ASN A 32 27.28 -2.95 -0.62
C ASN A 32 25.87 -2.75 -1.20
N GLU A 33 25.29 -3.76 -1.87
CA GLU A 33 23.92 -3.70 -2.39
C GLU A 33 22.89 -3.50 -1.26
N ASN A 34 23.07 -4.17 -0.12
CA ASN A 34 22.19 -3.98 1.04
C ASN A 34 22.30 -2.57 1.64
N GLU A 35 23.50 -1.98 1.67
CA GLU A 35 23.72 -0.60 2.12
C GLU A 35 23.03 0.42 1.20
N GLU A 36 23.16 0.24 -0.12
CA GLU A 36 22.47 1.08 -1.11
C GLU A 36 20.94 0.98 -0.98
N LEU A 37 20.43 -0.23 -0.80
CA LEU A 37 19.00 -0.51 -0.61
C LEU A 37 18.45 0.12 0.68
N ASN A 38 19.19 0.01 1.78
CA ASN A 38 18.82 0.66 3.05
C ASN A 38 18.82 2.18 2.91
N THR A 39 19.85 2.75 2.26
CA THR A 39 19.93 4.18 1.98
C THR A 39 18.75 4.65 1.13
N MET A 40 18.32 3.85 0.14
CA MET A 40 17.15 4.15 -0.69
C MET A 40 15.86 4.14 0.14
N LYS A 41 15.70 3.16 1.03
CA LYS A 41 14.55 3.07 1.94
C LYS A 41 14.46 4.28 2.86
N GLU A 42 15.59 4.70 3.44
CA GLU A 42 15.65 5.88 4.31
C GLU A 42 15.28 7.16 3.56
N LYS A 43 15.82 7.35 2.34
CA LYS A 43 15.46 8.49 1.48
C LYS A 43 13.97 8.51 1.16
N LEU A 44 13.38 7.34 0.91
CA LEU A 44 11.95 7.21 0.66
C LEU A 44 11.11 7.58 1.89
N MET A 45 11.51 7.11 3.08
CA MET A 45 10.86 7.46 4.34
C MET A 45 10.95 8.96 4.63
N GLN A 46 12.12 9.57 4.42
CA GLN A 46 12.31 11.02 4.56
C GLN A 46 11.44 11.80 3.57
N HIS A 47 11.33 11.33 2.33
CA HIS A 47 10.46 11.95 1.32
C HIS A 47 9.00 11.97 1.78
N TYR A 48 8.50 10.87 2.33
CA TYR A 48 7.14 10.82 2.88
C TYR A 48 6.98 11.62 4.18
N GLN A 49 8.05 11.82 4.94
CA GLN A 49 8.02 12.74 6.08
C GLN A 49 7.81 14.18 5.68
N LEU A 50 8.42 14.62 4.58
CA LEU A 50 8.18 15.97 4.08
C LEU A 50 6.77 16.18 3.50
N GLN A 51 6.02 15.10 3.27
CA GLN A 51 4.67 15.12 2.67
C GLN A 51 3.58 14.73 3.67
N ASP A 52 3.89 14.58 4.95
CA ASP A 52 2.91 14.13 5.95
C ASP A 52 1.93 15.22 6.40
N LYS A 53 1.92 16.35 5.69
CA LYS A 53 1.09 17.51 5.95
C LYS A 53 0.02 17.68 4.88
N LEU A 54 -1.18 17.96 5.34
CA LEU A 54 -2.37 18.23 4.55
C LEU A 54 -2.85 19.65 4.79
N VAL A 55 -3.27 20.30 3.71
CA VAL A 55 -4.00 21.56 3.73
C VAL A 55 -5.44 21.22 3.36
N LEU A 56 -6.35 21.27 4.34
CA LEU A 56 -7.74 20.85 4.18
C LEU A 56 -8.55 21.85 3.36
N LEU A 57 -8.29 23.15 3.56
CA LEU A 57 -8.86 24.29 2.85
C LEU A 57 -7.74 25.29 2.55
N PHE A 58 -7.95 26.15 1.54
CA PHE A 58 -6.93 27.10 1.08
C PHE A 58 -6.33 28.00 2.18
N ASP A 59 -7.09 28.27 3.25
CA ASP A 59 -6.68 29.14 4.35
C ASP A 59 -6.35 28.39 5.66
N ASP A 60 -6.51 27.06 5.67
CA ASP A 60 -6.24 26.27 6.87
C ASP A 60 -4.73 26.11 7.07
N PRO A 61 -4.24 26.13 8.32
CA PRO A 61 -2.86 25.78 8.61
C PRO A 61 -2.61 24.34 8.16
N GLU A 62 -1.38 24.06 7.73
CA GLU A 62 -0.93 22.69 7.47
C GLU A 62 -1.14 21.83 8.73
N GLN A 63 -1.90 20.73 8.59
CA GLN A 63 -2.11 19.76 9.64
C GLN A 63 -1.44 18.44 9.28
N SER A 64 -0.90 17.73 10.27
CA SER A 64 -0.36 16.41 10.00
C SER A 64 -1.49 15.45 9.67
N ILE A 65 -1.24 14.54 8.73
CA ILE A 65 -2.19 13.50 8.34
C ILE A 65 -2.64 12.64 9.52
N ASP A 66 -1.83 12.54 10.57
CA ASP A 66 -2.21 11.80 11.77
C ASP A 66 -3.36 12.45 12.53
N THR A 67 -3.34 13.78 12.59
CA THR A 67 -4.34 14.56 13.34
C THR A 67 -5.63 14.76 12.56
N CYS A 68 -5.57 14.83 11.23
CA CYS A 68 -6.72 15.20 10.41
C CYS A 68 -7.34 14.03 9.61
N TYR A 69 -6.75 12.83 9.65
CA TYR A 69 -7.29 11.69 8.92
C TYR A 69 -8.60 11.19 9.53
N ILE A 70 -9.66 11.22 8.73
CA ILE A 70 -10.94 10.58 9.04
C ILE A 70 -10.95 9.19 8.40
N ARG A 71 -11.26 8.17 9.20
CA ARG A 71 -11.34 6.78 8.72
C ARG A 71 -12.42 6.65 7.64
N LEU A 72 -12.01 6.17 6.47
CA LEU A 72 -12.92 5.86 5.38
C LEU A 72 -13.56 4.49 5.57
N ALA A 73 -14.80 4.34 5.12
CA ALA A 73 -15.44 3.04 4.96
C ALA A 73 -14.98 2.43 3.63
N LEU A 74 -14.36 1.25 3.68
CA LEU A 74 -13.97 0.49 2.49
C LEU A 74 -14.96 -0.65 2.30
N LEU A 75 -15.46 -0.79 1.08
CA LEU A 75 -16.46 -1.80 0.72
C LEU A 75 -15.95 -2.59 -0.48
N THR A 76 -16.40 -3.83 -0.62
CA THR A 76 -16.23 -4.54 -1.88
C THR A 76 -17.09 -3.88 -2.97
N GLN A 77 -16.71 -4.05 -4.23
CA GLN A 77 -17.49 -3.55 -5.35
C GLN A 77 -18.94 -4.10 -5.34
N GLN A 78 -19.11 -5.36 -4.93
CA GLN A 78 -20.43 -5.99 -4.82
C GLN A 78 -21.29 -5.34 -3.73
N GLN A 79 -20.72 -5.09 -2.54
CA GLN A 79 -21.42 -4.41 -1.45
C GLN A 79 -21.86 -3.01 -1.86
N PHE A 80 -20.98 -2.26 -2.52
CA PHE A 80 -21.29 -0.92 -3.02
C PHE A 80 -22.45 -0.93 -4.03
N GLN A 81 -22.43 -1.87 -4.98
CA GLN A 81 -23.48 -1.99 -5.98
C GLN A 81 -24.84 -2.37 -5.35
N GLN A 82 -24.85 -3.31 -4.40
CA GLN A 82 -26.06 -3.69 -3.67
C GLN A 82 -26.65 -2.53 -2.86
N GLN A 83 -25.81 -1.69 -2.25
CA GLN A 83 -26.28 -0.51 -1.54
C GLN A 83 -26.89 0.52 -2.50
N LYS A 84 -26.27 0.71 -3.66
CA LYS A 84 -26.78 1.61 -4.70
C LYS A 84 -28.16 1.18 -5.19
N GLU A 85 -28.35 -0.11 -5.46
CA GLU A 85 -29.64 -0.66 -5.92
C GLU A 85 -30.74 -0.49 -4.87
N LYS A 86 -30.46 -0.75 -3.58
CA LYS A 86 -31.42 -0.53 -2.49
C LYS A 86 -31.89 0.93 -2.40
N ILE A 87 -30.98 1.89 -2.57
CA ILE A 87 -31.32 3.32 -2.55
C ILE A 87 -32.24 3.67 -3.74
N GLU A 88 -31.97 3.12 -4.91
CA GLU A 88 -32.81 3.33 -6.10
C GLU A 88 -34.19 2.68 -5.98
N GLU A 89 -34.33 1.58 -5.25
CA GLU A 89 -35.61 0.92 -4.96
C GLU A 89 -36.43 1.68 -3.89
N ASP A 90 -35.83 2.04 -2.77
CA ASP A 90 -36.50 2.79 -1.69
C ASP A 90 -36.96 4.18 -2.18
N GLY A 91 -36.17 4.82 -3.03
CA GLY A 91 -36.52 6.09 -3.68
C GLY A 91 -37.74 6.02 -4.62
N LYS A 92 -38.11 4.82 -5.10
CA LYS A 92 -39.32 4.60 -5.93
C LYS A 92 -40.59 4.35 -5.11
N HIS A 93 -40.49 4.16 -3.79
CA HIS A 93 -41.64 3.90 -2.92
C HIS A 93 -41.95 5.03 -1.92
N GLY A 94 -41.06 6.02 -1.78
CA GLY A 94 -41.30 7.20 -0.95
C GLY A 94 -41.82 8.40 -1.74
N ASP A 95 -43.05 8.83 -1.48
CA ASP A 95 -43.62 10.12 -1.92
C ASP A 95 -42.97 11.30 -1.13
N TYR A 96 -41.65 11.42 -1.19
CA TYR A 96 -40.93 12.56 -0.67
C TYR A 96 -40.80 13.60 -1.78
N LYS A 97 -41.71 14.58 -1.75
CA LYS A 97 -41.63 15.77 -2.61
C LYS A 97 -40.26 16.43 -2.48
N GLU A 98 -39.48 16.23 -3.52
CA GLU A 98 -38.23 16.90 -3.85
C GLU A 98 -38.47 18.42 -3.90
N LYS A 99 -38.13 19.12 -2.82
CA LYS A 99 -37.85 20.55 -2.89
C LYS A 99 -36.34 20.72 -2.98
N ASN A 100 -35.90 21.06 -4.20
CA ASN A 100 -34.61 21.66 -4.54
C ASN A 100 -33.47 20.68 -4.84
N GLY A 101 -33.55 19.91 -5.94
CA GLY A 101 -32.39 19.47 -6.74
C GLY A 101 -31.18 18.89 -5.99
N GLN A 102 -31.41 18.31 -4.81
CA GLN A 102 -30.37 17.83 -3.92
C GLN A 102 -30.26 16.33 -4.19
N SER A 103 -29.35 16.02 -5.10
CA SER A 103 -29.02 14.68 -5.58
C SER A 103 -29.01 13.62 -4.47
N ILE A 104 -29.24 12.37 -4.90
CA ILE A 104 -28.94 11.05 -4.33
C ILE A 104 -27.61 10.97 -3.53
N ASN A 105 -26.76 11.99 -3.59
CA ASN A 105 -25.52 12.23 -2.85
C ASN A 105 -25.68 12.29 -1.32
N SER A 106 -26.90 12.30 -0.78
CA SER A 106 -27.12 12.00 0.64
C SER A 106 -27.00 10.49 0.85
N LEU A 107 -25.78 9.95 0.68
CA LEU A 107 -25.38 8.69 1.29
C LEU A 107 -25.69 8.83 2.78
N HIS A 108 -26.85 8.31 3.18
CA HIS A 108 -27.34 8.43 4.54
C HIS A 108 -26.25 7.86 5.45
N TYR A 109 -25.72 8.67 6.36
CA TYR A 109 -24.65 8.26 7.28
C TYR A 109 -25.03 6.94 8.01
N SER A 110 -26.32 6.75 8.24
CA SER A 110 -26.95 5.54 8.80
C SER A 110 -27.03 4.33 7.85
N LEU A 111 -26.82 4.46 6.55
CA LEU A 111 -26.68 3.33 5.62
C LEU A 111 -25.24 2.77 5.63
N ILE A 112 -24.24 3.65 5.79
CA ILE A 112 -22.82 3.27 5.92
C ILE A 112 -22.52 2.71 7.32
N TYR A 113 -23.13 3.27 8.37
CA TYR A 113 -22.88 2.89 9.77
C TYR A 113 -24.03 2.13 10.47
N GLY A 114 -25.25 2.18 9.95
CA GLY A 114 -26.43 1.56 10.59
C GLY A 114 -26.78 0.19 10.03
N ASN A 115 -26.31 -0.17 8.84
CA ASN A 115 -26.34 -1.56 8.37
C ASN A 115 -25.04 -2.23 8.81
N GLN A 116 -25.13 -3.45 9.35
CA GLN A 116 -24.00 -4.33 9.72
C GLN A 116 -23.20 -4.81 8.50
N THR A 117 -22.93 -3.93 7.54
CA THR A 117 -22.09 -4.25 6.40
C THR A 117 -20.67 -4.37 6.92
N GLU A 118 -20.05 -5.54 6.74
CA GLU A 118 -18.64 -5.75 7.08
C GLU A 118 -17.80 -4.82 6.20
N ASN A 119 -17.45 -3.66 6.74
CA ASN A 119 -16.48 -2.76 6.15
C ASN A 119 -15.12 -3.47 6.16
N ILE A 120 -14.41 -3.39 5.04
CA ILE A 120 -13.05 -3.89 4.96
C ILE A 120 -12.18 -2.96 5.80
N GLU A 121 -11.46 -3.52 6.78
CA GLU A 121 -10.47 -2.72 7.48
C GLU A 121 -9.30 -2.43 6.56
N LEU A 122 -8.74 -1.22 6.64
CA LEU A 122 -7.61 -0.85 5.80
C LEU A 122 -6.48 -1.88 5.90
N GLN A 123 -6.16 -2.38 7.09
CA GLN A 123 -5.11 -3.39 7.29
C GLN A 123 -5.36 -4.71 6.56
N ASP A 124 -6.63 -5.03 6.29
CA ASP A 124 -7.07 -6.31 5.74
C ASP A 124 -7.27 -6.28 4.22
N ILE A 125 -7.03 -5.16 3.52
CA ILE A 125 -7.31 -5.07 2.07
C ILE A 125 -6.48 -6.07 1.24
N TRP A 126 -5.33 -6.53 1.77
CA TRP A 126 -4.46 -7.53 1.14
C TRP A 126 -4.78 -8.97 1.55
N ASN A 127 -5.74 -9.16 2.46
CA ASN A 127 -6.15 -10.47 2.96
C ASN A 127 -7.30 -11.00 2.11
N ASP A 128 -7.02 -11.94 1.21
CA ASP A 128 -8.06 -12.68 0.51
C ASP A 128 -8.64 -13.75 1.44
N LYS A 129 -9.86 -13.51 1.93
CA LYS A 129 -10.57 -14.48 2.77
C LYS A 129 -11.22 -15.61 1.96
N GLU A 130 -11.35 -15.47 0.64
CA GLU A 130 -12.14 -16.38 -0.19
C GLU A 130 -11.31 -17.37 -1.02
N ASN A 131 -10.18 -16.94 -1.61
CA ASN A 131 -9.49 -17.78 -2.61
C ASN A 131 -8.06 -18.21 -2.27
N GLU A 132 -7.59 -18.02 -1.02
CA GLU A 132 -6.22 -18.31 -0.53
C GLU A 132 -5.09 -17.78 -1.44
N SER A 133 -5.43 -16.96 -2.43
CA SER A 133 -4.54 -16.56 -3.50
C SER A 133 -3.90 -15.25 -3.13
N LYS A 134 -2.61 -15.12 -3.41
CA LYS A 134 -1.89 -13.88 -3.11
C LYS A 134 -2.45 -12.74 -3.97
N ILE A 135 -3.13 -11.78 -3.33
CA ILE A 135 -3.56 -10.54 -3.98
C ILE A 135 -2.34 -9.80 -4.52
N ARG A 136 -2.41 -9.42 -5.81
CA ARG A 136 -1.34 -8.66 -6.49
C ARG A 136 -1.76 -7.25 -6.87
N HIS A 137 -3.06 -7.00 -6.96
CA HIS A 137 -3.62 -5.75 -7.43
C HIS A 137 -4.92 -5.46 -6.70
N ILE A 138 -5.07 -4.21 -6.25
CA ILE A 138 -6.28 -3.68 -5.63
C ILE A 138 -6.62 -2.39 -6.37
N SER A 139 -7.87 -2.27 -6.81
CA SER A 139 -8.42 -1.03 -7.34
C SER A 139 -9.29 -0.40 -6.27
N ILE A 140 -9.02 0.85 -5.92
CA ILE A 140 -9.85 1.64 -5.00
C ILE A 140 -10.44 2.76 -5.83
N GLY A 141 -11.77 2.88 -5.79
CA GLY A 141 -12.52 3.91 -6.49
C GLY A 141 -13.59 4.50 -5.58
N GLY A 142 -13.90 5.76 -5.81
CA GLY A 142 -14.86 6.57 -5.08
C GLY A 142 -15.21 7.83 -5.88
N GLU A 143 -16.09 8.63 -5.33
CA GLU A 143 -16.51 9.88 -5.95
C GLU A 143 -15.46 10.98 -5.73
N ALA A 144 -15.54 12.05 -6.53
CA ALA A 144 -14.68 13.20 -6.33
C ALA A 144 -14.90 13.78 -4.92
N GLY A 145 -13.81 13.87 -4.15
CA GLY A 145 -13.87 14.33 -2.75
C GLY A 145 -14.04 13.21 -1.73
N SER A 146 -14.15 11.94 -2.12
CA SER A 146 -14.23 10.81 -1.19
C SER A 146 -12.92 10.48 -0.45
N GLY A 147 -11.83 11.18 -0.77
CA GLY A 147 -10.58 11.10 0.00
C GLY A 147 -9.59 10.03 -0.47
N GLU A 148 -9.67 9.53 -1.71
CA GLU A 148 -8.73 8.52 -2.26
C GLU A 148 -7.26 8.95 -2.19
N ASN A 149 -6.98 10.22 -2.50
CA ASN A 149 -5.63 10.78 -2.39
C ASN A 149 -5.16 10.84 -0.93
N VAL A 150 -6.05 11.23 -0.02
CA VAL A 150 -5.78 11.28 1.43
C VAL A 150 -5.53 9.87 1.97
N LEU A 151 -6.28 8.87 1.51
CA LEU A 151 -6.05 7.46 1.84
C LEU A 151 -4.66 6.99 1.39
N SER A 152 -4.24 7.32 0.17
CA SER A 152 -2.92 6.95 -0.34
C SER A 152 -1.79 7.56 0.50
N GLN A 153 -1.94 8.82 0.92
CA GLN A 153 -1.00 9.47 1.84
C GLN A 153 -1.05 8.86 3.25
N ARG A 154 -2.22 8.43 3.72
CA ARG A 154 -2.35 7.77 5.02
C ARG A 154 -1.62 6.43 5.00
N ILE A 155 -1.71 5.68 3.90
CA ILE A 155 -0.97 4.43 3.72
C ILE A 155 0.54 4.68 3.78
N THR A 156 1.06 5.69 3.07
CA THR A 156 2.50 6.00 3.12
C THR A 156 2.95 6.44 4.51
N TYR A 157 2.15 7.22 5.21
CA TYR A 157 2.39 7.60 6.60
C TYR A 157 2.48 6.37 7.52
N LEU A 158 1.49 5.47 7.46
CA LEU A 158 1.44 4.27 8.30
C LEU A 158 2.60 3.31 7.98
N TRP A 159 2.95 3.17 6.70
CA TRP A 159 4.10 2.36 6.29
C TRP A 159 5.42 2.97 6.79
N ARG A 160 5.62 4.29 6.61
CA ARG A 160 6.81 5.01 7.11
C ARG A 160 6.99 4.85 8.61
N ASN A 161 5.91 4.90 9.38
CA ASN A 161 5.98 4.80 10.85
C ASN A 161 6.01 3.36 11.38
N HIS A 162 6.24 2.38 10.51
CA HIS A 162 6.25 0.96 10.87
C HIS A 162 4.93 0.43 11.44
N GLN A 163 3.82 1.10 11.17
CA GLN A 163 2.50 0.77 11.70
C GLN A 163 1.70 -0.16 10.78
N MET A 164 2.04 -0.24 9.49
CA MET A 164 1.28 -1.03 8.52
C MET A 164 2.17 -1.63 7.43
N TRP A 165 1.93 -2.91 7.10
CA TRP A 165 2.51 -3.68 5.99
C TRP A 165 4.03 -3.67 5.81
N ASN A 166 4.80 -3.26 6.81
CA ASN A 166 6.26 -3.26 6.75
C ASN A 166 6.85 -4.67 6.62
N HIS A 167 6.12 -5.68 7.07
CA HIS A 167 6.47 -7.09 6.92
C HIS A 167 6.11 -7.66 5.53
N GLN A 168 5.19 -7.01 4.80
CA GLN A 168 4.76 -7.44 3.45
C GLN A 168 5.52 -6.70 2.35
N PHE A 169 5.79 -5.40 2.55
CA PHE A 169 6.41 -4.54 1.55
C PHE A 169 7.68 -3.90 2.10
N GLN A 170 8.82 -4.27 1.50
CA GLN A 170 10.12 -3.67 1.83
C GLN A 170 10.22 -2.21 1.39
N TYR A 171 9.50 -1.84 0.32
CA TYR A 171 9.39 -0.50 -0.24
C TYR A 171 7.93 -0.22 -0.62
N LEU A 172 7.51 1.04 -0.50
CA LEU A 172 6.21 1.51 -0.93
C LEU A 172 6.38 2.76 -1.79
N LEU A 173 5.94 2.72 -3.05
CA LEU A 173 6.08 3.84 -3.98
C LEU A 173 4.73 4.48 -4.28
N LEU A 174 4.53 5.71 -3.83
CA LEU A 174 3.40 6.56 -4.20
C LEU A 174 3.71 7.32 -5.49
N ILE A 175 2.93 7.07 -6.53
CA ILE A 175 3.12 7.64 -7.87
C ILE A 175 1.90 8.50 -8.24
N PRO A 176 2.01 9.84 -8.21
CA PRO A 176 0.93 10.71 -8.65
C PRO A 176 0.80 10.69 -10.18
N TRP A 177 -0.25 10.04 -10.70
CA TRP A 177 -0.49 9.93 -12.15
C TRP A 177 -0.57 11.28 -12.88
N ARG A 178 -1.09 12.32 -12.21
CA ARG A 178 -1.16 13.70 -12.74
C ARG A 178 0.22 14.30 -13.09
N LYS A 179 1.30 13.75 -12.54
CA LYS A 179 2.67 14.21 -12.83
C LYS A 179 3.33 13.43 -13.99
N ILE A 180 2.71 12.34 -14.43
CA ILE A 180 3.27 11.44 -15.45
C ILE A 180 2.62 11.70 -16.82
N ILE A 181 1.30 11.88 -16.83
CA ILE A 181 0.54 12.07 -18.06
C ILE A 181 0.49 13.58 -18.31
N ASN A 182 1.29 14.05 -19.27
CA ASN A 182 1.29 15.41 -19.81
C ASN A 182 0.29 15.52 -20.96
#